data_AF-A0A0M3JL98-F1
#
_entry.id   AF-A0A0M3JL98-F1
#
_cell.length_a   1.000
_cell.length_b   1.000
_cell.length_c   1.000
_cell.angle_alpha   90.00
_cell.angle_beta   90.00
_cell.angle_gamma   90.00
#
_symmetry.space_group_name_H-M   'P 1'
#
loop_
_entity.id
_entity.type
_entity.pdbx_description
1 polymer ?
#
loop_
_entity_poly.entity_id
_entity_poly.type
_entity_poly.pdbx_seq_one_letter_code
_entity_poly.pdbx_strand_id
1 'polypeptide(L)'
;MKRQNVRTLSLIICTLTYLLVGAAVFDALESDNEMQQRALVEKVKDRLIVKYNISDKDYRILEAIIIKSVPHKAGHQWKFSGAFYFATTVITTIGNLLIKFTDLLIDPFVYLDL
;
A
#
# COMPACT_ATOMS: atom_id res chain seq x y z
N MET A 1 4.34 10.59 44.15
CA MET A 1 4.67 9.59 43.11
C MET A 1 6.13 9.76 42.70
N LYS A 2 6.87 8.67 42.44
CA LYS A 2 8.28 8.76 42.00
C LYS A 2 8.36 9.54 40.68
N ARG A 3 9.32 10.48 40.57
CA ARG A 3 9.52 11.33 39.37
C ARG A 3 9.59 10.55 38.06
N GLN A 4 10.07 9.31 38.09
CA GLN A 4 10.16 8.42 36.92
C GLN A 4 8.77 7.99 36.41
N ASN A 5 7.84 7.63 37.30
CA ASN A 5 6.49 7.21 36.91
C ASN A 5 5.72 8.36 36.26
N VAL A 6 5.94 9.59 36.73
CA VAL A 6 5.30 10.78 36.14
C VAL A 6 5.81 11.02 34.72
N ARG A 7 7.12 10.85 34.46
CA ARG A 7 7.70 10.99 33.12
C ARG A 7 7.21 9.93 32.14
N THR A 8 7.14 8.67 32.57
CA THR A 8 6.63 7.59 31.71
C THR A 8 5.15 7.80 31.41
N LEU A 9 4.35 8.17 32.42
CA LEU A 9 2.92 8.43 32.23
C LEU A 9 2.66 9.62 31.30
N SER A 10 3.44 10.69 31.43
CA SER A 10 3.31 11.85 30.53
C SER A 10 3.66 11.52 29.09
N LEU A 11 4.69 10.69 28.87
CA LEU A 11 5.06 10.23 27.52
C LEU A 11 3.95 9.36 26.91
N ILE A 12 3.35 8.46 27.68
CA ILE A 12 2.24 7.63 27.19
C ILE A 12 1.06 8.52 26.77
N ILE A 13 0.67 9.48 27.61
CA ILE A 13 -0.44 10.39 27.31
C ILE A 13 -0.13 11.26 26.08
N CYS A 14 1.10 11.77 25.97
CA CYS A 14 1.55 12.54 24.80
C CYS A 14 1.50 11.71 23.51
N THR A 15 2.00 10.47 23.53
CA THR A 15 1.96 9.60 22.35
C THR A 15 0.54 9.23 21.95
N LEU A 16 -0.33 8.93 22.92
CA LEU A 16 -1.74 8.63 22.62
C LEU A 16 -2.45 9.84 22.01
N THR A 17 -2.24 11.03 22.56
CA THR A 17 -2.83 12.26 21.99
C THR A 17 -2.29 12.56 20.60
N TYR A 18 -0.98 12.37 20.36
CA TYR A 18 -0.38 12.49 19.03
C TYR A 18 -1.02 11.53 18.01
N LEU A 19 -1.23 10.26 18.39
CA LEU A 19 -1.87 9.27 17.53
C LEU A 19 -3.34 9.63 17.22
N LEU A 20 -4.09 10.11 18.22
CA LEU A 20 -5.49 10.51 18.03
C LEU A 20 -5.62 11.73 17.10
N VAL A 21 -4.77 12.74 17.29
CA VAL A 21 -4.74 13.90 16.41
C VAL A 21 -4.32 13.49 15.00
N GLY A 22 -3.29 12.66 14.87
CA GLY A 22 -2.86 12.13 13.57
C GLY A 22 -3.99 11.38 12.86
N ALA A 23 -4.71 10.51 13.57
CA ALA A 23 -5.85 9.77 13.01
C ALA A 23 -6.95 10.72 12.52
N ALA A 24 -7.30 11.75 13.30
CA ALA A 24 -8.32 12.72 12.88
C ALA A 24 -7.88 13.55 11.67
N VAL A 25 -6.60 13.94 11.60
CA VAL A 25 -6.06 14.67 10.45
C VAL A 25 -6.03 13.79 9.21
N PHE A 26 -5.57 12.54 9.31
CA PHE A 26 -5.56 11.62 8.17
C PHE A 26 -6.96 11.27 7.68
N ASP A 27 -7.93 11.07 8.59
CA ASP A 27 -9.33 10.85 8.21
C ASP A 27 -9.89 12.04 7.44
N ALA A 28 -9.67 13.27 7.92
CA ALA A 28 -10.14 14.47 7.26
C ALA A 28 -9.49 14.72 5.88
N LEU A 29 -8.25 14.25 5.67
CA LEU A 29 -7.51 14.48 4.43
C LEU A 29 -7.70 13.35 3.40
N GLU A 30 -7.72 12.10 3.83
CA GLU A 30 -7.66 10.94 2.93
C GLU A 30 -9.00 10.22 2.73
N SER A 31 -9.95 10.33 3.66
CA SER A 31 -11.18 9.53 3.66
C SER A 31 -12.05 9.81 2.42
N ASP A 32 -12.26 11.09 2.07
CA ASP A 32 -13.03 11.47 0.88
C ASP A 32 -12.36 11.00 -0.41
N ASN A 33 -11.04 11.12 -0.49
CA ASN A 33 -10.27 10.70 -1.65
C ASN A 33 -10.31 9.17 -1.84
N GLU A 34 -10.19 8.40 -0.75
CA GLU A 34 -10.33 6.95 -0.77
C GLU A 34 -11.72 6.53 -1.24
N MET A 35 -12.79 7.17 -0.74
CA MET A 35 -14.16 6.89 -1.16
C MET A 35 -14.37 7.15 -2.65
N GLN A 36 -13.87 8.28 -3.16
CA GLN A 36 -13.97 8.61 -4.59
C GLN A 36 -13.20 7.63 -5.45
N GLN A 37 -11.96 7.30 -5.06
CA GLN A 37 -11.13 6.33 -5.78
C GLN A 37 -11.82 4.96 -5.81
N ARG A 38 -12.36 4.51 -4.68
CA ARG A 38 -13.09 3.24 -4.59
C ARG A 38 -14.34 3.24 -5.50
N ALA A 39 -15.10 4.33 -5.50
CA ALA A 39 -16.26 4.47 -6.39
C ALA A 39 -15.88 4.48 -7.88
N LEU A 40 -14.75 5.09 -8.24
CA LEU A 40 -14.24 5.06 -9.62
C LEU A 40 -13.81 3.65 -10.03
N VAL A 41 -13.09 2.93 -9.16
CA VAL A 41 -12.68 1.54 -9.41
C VAL A 41 -13.90 0.65 -9.59
N GLU A 42 -14.92 0.78 -8.74
CA GLU A 42 -16.16 -0.02 -8.87
C GLU A 42 -16.90 0.30 -10.18
N LYS A 43 -17.01 1.58 -10.56
CA LYS A 43 -17.61 1.97 -11.85
C LYS A 43 -16.85 1.39 -13.04
N VAL A 44 -15.52 1.38 -13.00
CA VAL A 44 -14.70 0.79 -14.06
C VAL A 44 -14.90 -0.73 -14.12
N LYS A 45 -14.92 -1.38 -12.96
CA LYS A 45 -15.21 -2.81 -12.82
C LYS A 45 -16.57 -3.17 -13.43
N ASP A 46 -17.64 -2.47 -13.07
CA ASP A 46 -18.99 -2.73 -13.58
C ASP A 46 -19.04 -2.58 -15.11
N ARG A 47 -18.39 -1.54 -15.66
CA ARG A 47 -18.28 -1.35 -17.11
C ARG A 47 -17.56 -2.51 -17.79
N LEU A 48 -16.49 -3.03 -17.19
CA LEU A 48 -15.75 -4.18 -17.75
C LEU A 48 -16.58 -5.45 -17.72
N ILE A 49 -17.25 -5.73 -16.60
CA ILE A 49 -18.12 -6.90 -16.44
C ILE A 49 -19.22 -6.91 -17.51
N VAL A 50 -19.91 -5.79 -17.70
CA VAL A 50 -20.98 -5.66 -18.71
C VAL A 50 -20.42 -5.75 -20.14
N LYS A 51 -19.31 -5.04 -20.43
CA LYS A 51 -18.73 -4.99 -21.78
C LYS A 51 -18.26 -6.35 -22.28
N TYR A 52 -17.71 -7.19 -21.39
CA TYR A 52 -17.16 -8.49 -21.74
C TYR A 52 -18.02 -9.68 -21.28
N ASN A 53 -19.21 -9.41 -20.73
CA ASN A 53 -20.14 -10.42 -20.21
C ASN A 53 -19.47 -11.42 -19.23
N ILE A 54 -18.69 -10.89 -18.29
CA ILE A 54 -17.92 -11.70 -17.32
C ILE A 54 -18.84 -12.07 -16.14
N SER A 55 -18.79 -13.32 -15.68
CA SER A 55 -19.50 -13.73 -14.45
C SER A 55 -18.78 -13.23 -13.20
N ASP A 56 -19.50 -12.94 -12.11
CA ASP A 56 -18.90 -12.51 -10.82
C ASP A 56 -17.85 -13.52 -10.32
N LYS A 57 -18.09 -14.82 -10.53
CA LYS A 57 -17.15 -15.88 -10.17
C LYS A 57 -15.84 -15.79 -10.96
N ASP A 58 -15.92 -15.56 -12.26
CA ASP A 58 -14.75 -15.47 -13.13
C ASP A 58 -13.98 -14.17 -12.88
N TYR A 59 -14.68 -13.08 -12.57
CA TYR A 59 -14.06 -11.83 -12.16
C TYR A 59 -13.22 -11.99 -10.89
N ARG A 60 -13.71 -12.71 -9.87
CA ARG A 60 -12.93 -13.00 -8.65
C ARG A 60 -11.69 -13.83 -8.92
N ILE A 61 -11.77 -14.78 -9.84
CA ILE A 61 -10.60 -15.57 -10.26
C ILE A 61 -9.59 -14.67 -10.96
N LEU A 62 -10.05 -13.79 -11.86
CA LEU A 62 -9.21 -12.83 -12.55
C LEU A 62 -8.53 -11.87 -11.57
N GLU A 63 -9.27 -11.32 -10.61
CA GLU A 63 -8.74 -10.45 -9.55
C GLU A 63 -7.66 -11.16 -8.73
N ALA A 64 -7.90 -12.41 -8.32
CA ALA A 64 -6.92 -13.21 -7.59
C ALA A 64 -5.65 -13.49 -8.41
N ILE A 65 -5.79 -13.74 -9.71
CA ILE A 65 -4.65 -13.92 -10.63
C ILE A 65 -3.88 -12.62 -10.76
N ILE A 66 -4.57 -11.48 -10.95
CA ILE A 66 -3.94 -10.16 -11.07
C ILE A 66 -3.13 -9.86 -9.81
N ILE A 67 -3.73 -9.96 -8.62
CA ILE A 67 -3.06 -9.71 -7.33
C ILE A 67 -1.82 -10.59 -7.17
N LYS A 68 -1.91 -11.89 -7.51
CA LYS A 68 -0.75 -12.81 -7.46
C LYS A 68 0.30 -12.54 -8.53
N SER A 69 -0.08 -11.95 -9.65
CA SER A 69 0.81 -11.63 -10.77
C SER A 69 1.61 -10.33 -10.57
N VAL A 70 1.15 -9.42 -9.71
CA VAL A 70 1.86 -8.16 -9.37
C VAL A 70 3.34 -8.41 -9.01
N PRO A 71 3.70 -9.30 -8.07
CA PRO A 71 5.10 -9.58 -7.76
C PRO A 71 5.87 -10.26 -8.90
N HIS A 72 5.19 -10.94 -9.83
CA HIS A 72 5.84 -11.56 -11.00
C HIS A 72 6.20 -10.54 -12.09
N LYS A 73 5.45 -9.43 -12.20
CA LYS A 73 5.79 -8.33 -13.13
C LYS A 73 7.12 -7.66 -12.78
N ALA A 74 7.55 -7.73 -11.52
CA ALA A 74 8.81 -7.20 -11.02
C ALA A 74 10.07 -8.06 -11.36
N GLY A 75 9.90 -9.19 -12.06
CA GLY A 75 10.99 -10.11 -12.41
C GLY A 75 11.39 -11.07 -11.29
N HIS A 76 12.56 -11.71 -11.41
CA HIS A 76 13.07 -12.66 -10.40
C HIS A 76 13.65 -11.95 -9.16
N GLN A 77 12.77 -11.55 -8.24
CA GLN A 77 13.10 -10.81 -7.02
C GLN A 77 14.05 -11.53 -6.03
N TRP A 78 14.16 -12.86 -6.12
CA TRP A 78 14.99 -13.68 -5.22
C TRP A 78 16.40 -14.02 -5.76
N LYS A 79 16.88 -13.27 -6.74
CA LYS A 79 18.31 -13.30 -7.11
C LYS A 79 19.14 -12.51 -6.08
N PHE A 80 20.46 -12.72 -6.09
CA PHE A 80 21.39 -12.14 -5.10
C PHE A 80 21.20 -10.64 -4.87
N SER A 81 21.01 -9.83 -5.92
CA SER A 81 20.76 -8.39 -5.80
C SER A 81 19.47 -8.04 -5.04
N GLY A 82 18.38 -8.75 -5.31
CA GLY A 82 17.10 -8.57 -4.62
C GLY A 82 17.15 -9.04 -3.17
N ALA A 83 17.84 -10.16 -2.90
CA ALA A 83 18.06 -10.66 -1.54
C ALA A 83 18.95 -9.70 -0.71
N PHE A 84 19.99 -9.13 -1.31
CA PHE A 84 20.87 -8.14 -0.68
C PHE A 84 20.13 -6.83 -0.35
N TYR A 85 19.30 -6.35 -1.29
CA TYR A 85 18.44 -5.19 -1.06
C TYR A 85 17.44 -5.45 0.08
N PHE A 86 16.77 -6.60 0.06
CA PHE A 86 15.85 -7.01 1.12
C PHE A 86 16.53 -7.00 2.50
N ALA A 87 17.71 -7.62 2.63
CA ALA A 87 18.46 -7.63 3.89
C ALA A 87 18.79 -6.20 4.39
N THR A 88 19.14 -5.29 3.48
CA THR A 88 19.39 -3.89 3.81
C THR A 88 18.13 -3.19 4.35
N THR A 89 16.96 -3.41 3.74
CA THR A 89 15.70 -2.82 4.22
C THR A 89 15.27 -3.33 5.60
N VAL A 90 15.62 -4.58 5.93
CA VAL A 90 15.37 -5.18 7.25
C VAL A 90 16.29 -4.57 8.30
N ILE A 91 17.59 -4.48 8.03
CA ILE A 91 18.59 -3.93 8.96
C ILE A 91 18.35 -2.44 9.21
N THR A 92 17.96 -1.69 8.17
CA THR A 92 17.66 -0.25 8.27
C THR A 92 16.26 0.04 8.85
N THR A 93 15.47 -1.00 9.15
CA THR A 93 14.08 -0.88 9.67
C THR A 93 13.12 -0.12 8.75
N ILE A 94 13.47 0.05 7.46
CA ILE A 94 12.62 0.72 6.46
C ILE A 94 11.38 -0.14 6.16
N GLY A 95 11.56 -1.47 6.04
CA GLY A 95 10.44 -2.40 5.93
C GLY A 95 9.55 -2.19 4.70
N ASN A 96 10.12 -2.09 3.49
CA ASN A 96 9.32 -2.12 2.27
C ASN A 96 9.19 -3.57 1.78
N LEU A 97 8.02 -4.18 1.97
CA LEU A 97 7.72 -5.47 1.36
C LEU A 97 7.83 -5.28 -0.16
N LEU A 98 8.75 -6.02 -0.80
CA LEU A 98 9.25 -5.95 -2.18
C LEU A 98 8.21 -5.77 -3.33
N ILE A 99 6.92 -5.73 -3.00
CA ILE A 99 5.79 -5.57 -3.90
C ILE A 99 5.59 -4.09 -4.31
N LYS A 100 5.99 -3.10 -3.49
CA LYS A 100 5.82 -1.67 -3.85
C LYS A 100 6.98 -1.05 -4.66
N PHE A 101 8.05 -1.79 -4.94
CA PHE A 101 9.24 -1.22 -5.59
C PHE A 101 9.16 -1.08 -7.11
N THR A 102 8.22 -1.74 -7.78
CA THR A 102 7.99 -1.51 -9.21
C THR A 102 7.27 -0.20 -9.49
N ASP A 103 6.34 0.21 -8.63
CA ASP A 103 5.50 1.39 -8.89
C ASP A 103 6.22 2.72 -8.61
N LEU A 104 7.31 2.73 -7.82
CA LEU A 104 7.99 3.97 -7.43
C LEU A 104 9.34 4.21 -8.15
N LEU A 105 9.90 3.21 -8.84
CA LEU A 105 11.21 3.35 -9.50
C LEU A 105 11.14 3.19 -11.04
N ILE A 106 9.97 2.86 -11.59
CA ILE A 106 9.73 2.74 -13.04
C ILE A 106 8.49 3.56 -13.44
N ASP A 107 8.44 4.86 -13.15
CA ASP A 107 7.49 5.76 -13.83
C ASP A 107 8.00 7.22 -13.78
N PRO A 108 9.00 7.54 -14.61
CA PRO A 108 8.80 8.68 -15.51
C PRO A 108 9.17 8.41 -16.98
N PHE A 109 9.62 7.19 -17.35
CA PHE A 109 10.12 6.92 -18.70
C PHE A 109 9.23 6.04 -19.58
N VAL A 110 8.21 5.36 -19.04
CA VAL A 110 7.35 4.47 -19.85
C VAL A 110 6.25 5.23 -20.61
N TYR A 111 5.93 6.46 -20.20
CA TYR A 111 4.93 7.31 -20.87
C TYR A 111 5.48 8.16 -22.03
N LEU A 112 6.77 8.05 -22.39
CA LEU A 112 7.36 8.87 -23.46
C LEU A 112 7.62 8.13 -24.79
N ASP A 113 7.27 6.85 -24.89
CA ASP A 113 7.36 6.07 -26.14
C ASP A 113 5.98 5.50 -26.54
N LEU A 114 5.01 6.39 -26.72
CA LEU A 114 3.80 6.13 -27.52
C LEU A 114 3.49 7.30 -28.45
#